data_AF-A0A2A5SDC7-F1
#
_entry.id   AF-A0A2A5SDC7-F1
#
_cell.length_a   1.000
_cell.length_b   1.000
_cell.length_c   1.000
_cell.angle_alpha   90.00
_cell.angle_beta   90.00
_cell.angle_gamma   90.00
#
_symmetry.space_group_name_H-M   'P 1'
#
loop_
_entity.id
_entity.type
_entity.pdbx_description
1 polymer ?
#
loop_
_entity_poly.entity_id
_entity_poly.type
_entity_poly.pdbx_seq_one_letter_code
_entity_poly.pdbx_strand_id
1 'polypeptide(L)'
;MNIKKGKFLETILAEKRLEIAKMPEEQVGKVRQTYNFYDYLKKHSDQLQVIAEVKKASPSLGDINLEVDIVDQAKNYEQAGASMISVLTDPVFFKGNIEYLREISENVQIPTLNNDFIIDKNKSIGQLMREQQLFYSLSQFLKINTPNSKASTTTHFH
;
A
#
# COMPACT_ATOMS: atom_id res chain seq x y z
N MET A 1 2.28 19.71 7.37
CA MET A 1 3.71 19.63 7.02
C MET A 1 3.90 20.25 5.63
N ASN A 2 4.76 21.26 5.47
CA ASN A 2 4.91 21.96 4.18
C ASN A 2 6.08 21.34 3.39
N ILE A 3 5.81 20.24 2.69
CA ILE A 3 6.85 19.46 2.02
C ILE A 3 7.11 20.05 0.64
N LYS A 4 8.33 20.50 0.37
CA LYS A 4 8.71 21.07 -0.93
C LYS A 4 8.46 20.05 -2.05
N LYS A 5 7.75 20.46 -3.10
CA LYS A 5 7.50 19.69 -4.33
C LYS A 5 8.86 19.17 -4.85
N GLY A 6 9.04 17.85 -4.90
CA GLY A 6 10.29 17.20 -5.32
C GLY A 6 11.09 16.50 -4.21
N LYS A 7 10.85 16.78 -2.92
CA LYS A 7 11.51 16.08 -1.78
C LYS A 7 10.58 15.20 -0.96
N PHE A 8 9.36 15.00 -1.45
CA PHE A 8 8.31 14.30 -0.72
C PHE A 8 8.70 12.86 -0.39
N LEU A 9 9.14 12.12 -1.40
CA LEU A 9 9.54 10.74 -1.19
C LEU A 9 10.76 10.63 -0.26
N GLU A 10 11.77 11.48 -0.43
CA GLU A 10 12.94 11.49 0.46
C GLU A 10 12.57 11.71 1.92
N THR A 11 11.58 12.57 2.16
CA THR A 11 11.07 12.88 3.50
C THR A 11 10.39 11.67 4.13
N ILE A 12 9.54 10.98 3.36
CA ILE A 12 8.91 9.72 3.80
C ILE A 12 9.98 8.70 4.18
N LEU A 13 10.99 8.50 3.33
CA LEU A 13 12.01 7.49 3.58
C LEU A 13 12.85 7.81 4.80
N ALA A 14 13.15 9.09 5.05
CA ALA A 14 13.83 9.50 6.27
C ALA A 14 12.98 9.19 7.50
N GLU A 15 11.69 9.51 7.47
CA GLU A 15 10.76 9.23 8.58
C GLU A 15 10.61 7.73 8.83
N LYS A 16 10.39 6.93 7.79
CA LYS A 16 10.25 5.47 7.89
C LYS A 16 11.48 4.79 8.48
N ARG A 17 12.68 5.31 8.25
CA ARG A 17 13.90 4.80 8.91
C ARG A 17 13.88 5.03 10.41
N LEU A 18 13.39 6.20 10.85
CA LEU A 18 13.24 6.51 12.27
C LEU A 18 12.14 5.66 12.92
N GLU A 19 11.07 5.39 12.19
CA GLU A 19 9.97 4.52 12.60
C GLU A 19 10.46 3.09 12.82
N ILE A 20 11.08 2.47 11.81
CA ILE A 20 11.61 1.10 11.87
C ILE A 20 12.63 0.93 13.00
N ALA A 21 13.50 1.91 13.22
CA ALA A 21 14.49 1.86 14.30
C ALA A 21 13.86 1.81 15.71
N LYS A 22 12.60 2.21 15.85
CA LYS A 22 11.84 2.24 17.11
C LYS A 22 10.78 1.14 17.20
N MET A 23 10.54 0.40 16.13
CA MET A 23 9.51 -0.62 16.10
C MET A 23 9.89 -1.80 17.00
N PRO A 24 8.99 -2.27 17.88
CA PRO A 24 9.20 -3.49 18.63
C PRO A 24 9.18 -4.71 17.70
N GLU A 25 9.81 -5.79 18.11
CA GLU A 25 9.70 -7.07 17.41
C GLU A 25 8.31 -7.67 17.66
N GLU A 26 7.45 -7.65 16.64
CA GLU A 26 6.12 -8.26 16.72
C GLU A 26 6.14 -9.75 16.38
N GLN A 27 5.38 -10.52 17.15
CA GLN A 27 5.09 -11.92 16.83
C GLN A 27 3.98 -11.97 15.79
N VAL A 28 4.22 -12.71 14.71
CA VAL A 28 3.23 -12.90 13.66
C VAL A 28 2.07 -13.73 14.22
N GLY A 29 0.89 -13.11 14.25
CA GLY A 29 -0.35 -13.76 14.69
C GLY A 29 -0.87 -14.80 13.69
N LYS A 30 -2.01 -15.40 14.01
CA LYS A 30 -2.71 -16.26 13.05
C LYS A 30 -3.17 -15.46 11.84
N VAL A 31 -2.94 -16.06 10.69
CA VAL A 31 -3.19 -15.46 9.39
C VAL A 31 -4.63 -15.76 9.00
N ARG A 32 -5.39 -14.71 8.68
CA ARG A 32 -6.74 -14.88 8.15
C ARG A 32 -6.64 -15.52 6.77
N GLN A 33 -7.41 -16.59 6.56
CA GLN A 33 -7.51 -17.22 5.24
C GLN A 33 -8.53 -16.47 4.38
N THR A 34 -8.08 -15.98 3.23
CA THR A 34 -8.92 -15.44 2.16
C THR A 34 -8.56 -16.13 0.85
N TYR A 35 -9.29 -15.83 -0.23
CA TYR A 35 -8.85 -16.28 -1.55
C TYR A 35 -7.49 -15.66 -1.90
N ASN A 36 -6.72 -16.41 -2.69
CA ASN A 36 -5.51 -15.92 -3.35
C ASN A 36 -5.93 -14.88 -4.40
N PHE A 37 -5.46 -13.65 -4.23
CA PHE A 37 -5.85 -12.55 -5.10
C PHE A 37 -5.36 -12.76 -6.53
N TYR A 38 -4.12 -13.21 -6.73
CA TYR A 38 -3.60 -13.47 -8.08
C TYR A 38 -4.43 -14.51 -8.85
N ASP A 39 -4.79 -15.61 -8.19
CA ASP A 39 -5.64 -16.65 -8.76
C ASP A 39 -7.06 -16.13 -9.03
N TYR A 40 -7.60 -15.28 -8.14
CA TYR A 40 -8.88 -14.61 -8.34
C TYR A 40 -8.85 -13.69 -9.57
N LEU A 41 -7.81 -12.86 -9.72
CA LEU A 41 -7.64 -11.97 -10.88
C LEU A 41 -7.62 -12.78 -12.18
N LYS A 42 -6.84 -13.86 -12.20
CA LYS A 42 -6.69 -14.74 -13.37
C LYS A 42 -8.00 -15.46 -13.72
N LYS A 43 -8.76 -15.90 -12.72
CA LYS A 43 -10.03 -16.61 -12.92
C LYS A 43 -11.15 -15.70 -13.47
N HIS A 44 -11.13 -14.41 -13.14
CA HIS A 44 -12.16 -13.45 -13.53
C HIS A 44 -11.62 -12.40 -14.49
N SER A 45 -10.67 -12.75 -15.35
CA SER A 45 -9.94 -11.82 -16.23
C SER A 45 -10.81 -11.05 -17.23
N ASP A 46 -12.04 -11.50 -17.42
CA ASP A 46 -13.10 -10.88 -18.21
C ASP A 46 -13.89 -9.79 -17.46
N GLN A 47 -13.62 -9.61 -16.16
CA GLN A 47 -14.31 -8.66 -15.29
C GLN A 47 -13.37 -7.54 -14.82
N LEU A 48 -13.90 -6.32 -14.68
CA LEU A 48 -13.18 -5.25 -14.00
C LEU A 48 -13.06 -5.59 -12.51
N GLN A 49 -11.84 -5.64 -12.02
CA GLN A 49 -11.52 -5.96 -10.63
C GLN A 49 -10.98 -4.70 -9.94
N VAL A 50 -11.63 -4.29 -8.86
CA VAL A 50 -11.31 -3.03 -8.17
C VAL A 50 -10.66 -3.31 -6.82
N ILE A 51 -9.51 -2.68 -6.58
CA ILE A 51 -8.94 -2.55 -5.23
C ILE A 51 -9.40 -1.21 -4.67
N ALA A 52 -10.26 -1.23 -3.65
CA ALA A 52 -10.80 -0.02 -3.05
C ALA A 52 -9.94 0.42 -1.87
N GLU A 53 -9.60 1.70 -1.77
CA GLU A 53 -8.70 2.24 -0.75
C GLU A 53 -9.47 2.98 0.35
N VAL A 54 -9.22 2.59 1.61
CA VAL A 54 -9.63 3.37 2.78
C VAL A 54 -8.53 4.38 3.10
N LYS A 55 -8.85 5.68 2.97
CA LYS A 55 -7.88 6.78 3.09
C LYS A 55 -8.47 7.98 3.82
N LYS A 56 -7.83 8.39 4.93
CA LYS A 56 -8.22 9.56 5.74
C LYS A 56 -7.61 10.88 5.26
N ALA A 57 -6.35 10.86 4.83
CA ALA A 57 -5.63 12.03 4.34
C ALA A 57 -4.63 11.65 3.25
N SER A 58 -4.10 12.65 2.56
CA SER A 58 -2.91 12.48 1.72
C SER A 58 -2.03 13.73 1.75
N PRO A 59 -0.74 13.62 1.45
CA PRO A 59 0.14 14.78 1.34
C PRO A 59 -0.28 15.77 0.24
N SER A 60 -0.91 15.28 -0.83
CA SER A 60 -1.32 16.11 -1.96
C SER A 60 -2.66 16.80 -1.77
N LEU A 61 -3.59 16.16 -1.05
CA LEU A 61 -4.96 16.65 -0.86
C LEU A 61 -5.20 17.17 0.57
N GLY A 62 -4.26 16.95 1.49
CA GLY A 62 -4.46 17.22 2.91
C GLY A 62 -5.45 16.24 3.51
N ASP A 63 -6.29 16.74 4.42
CA ASP A 63 -7.31 15.95 5.08
C ASP A 63 -8.47 15.68 4.12
N ILE A 64 -8.81 14.40 3.93
CA ILE A 64 -9.85 13.97 3.00
C ILE A 64 -11.13 13.67 3.77
N ASN A 65 -11.05 12.77 4.74
CA ASN A 65 -12.16 12.46 5.64
C ASN A 65 -11.62 11.86 6.95
N LEU A 66 -11.45 12.70 7.97
CA LEU A 66 -10.87 12.27 9.26
C LEU A 66 -11.85 11.48 10.12
N GLU A 67 -13.15 11.81 9.99
CA GLU A 67 -14.25 11.23 10.76
C GLU A 67 -14.85 9.99 10.07
N VAL A 68 -14.18 9.47 9.04
CA VAL A 68 -14.66 8.27 8.34
C VAL A 68 -14.68 7.07 9.28
N ASP A 69 -15.81 6.39 9.29
CA ASP A 69 -15.89 5.03 9.82
C ASP A 69 -15.22 4.09 8.81
N ILE A 70 -14.02 3.63 9.17
CA ILE A 70 -13.17 2.82 8.30
C ILE A 70 -13.76 1.43 8.05
N VAL A 71 -14.52 0.88 8.99
CA VAL A 71 -15.12 -0.44 8.91
C VAL A 71 -16.34 -0.38 8.01
N ASP A 72 -17.21 0.59 8.23
CA ASP A 72 -18.39 0.78 7.40
C ASP A 72 -18.01 1.12 5.96
N GLN A 73 -16.99 1.96 5.77
CA GLN A 73 -16.47 2.25 4.43
C GLN A 73 -15.95 0.97 3.74
N ALA A 74 -15.18 0.14 4.43
CA ALA A 74 -14.66 -1.11 3.87
C ALA A 74 -15.78 -2.11 3.54
N LYS A 75 -16.79 -2.25 4.41
CA LYS A 75 -17.98 -3.08 4.15
C LYS A 75 -18.76 -2.59 2.94
N ASN A 76 -18.92 -1.28 2.79
CA ASN A 76 -19.58 -0.69 1.63
C ASN A 76 -18.82 -0.97 0.33
N TYR A 77 -17.48 -0.91 0.36
CA TYR A 77 -16.65 -1.29 -0.78
C TYR A 77 -16.77 -2.77 -1.13
N GLU A 78 -16.74 -3.66 -0.14
CA GLU A 78 -16.98 -5.08 -0.35
C GLU A 78 -18.35 -5.35 -0.98
N GLN A 79 -19.41 -4.75 -0.44
CA GLN A 79 -20.78 -4.89 -0.97
C GLN A 79 -20.92 -4.33 -2.39
N ALA A 80 -20.15 -3.30 -2.74
CA ALA A 80 -20.10 -2.73 -4.08
C ALA A 80 -19.26 -3.56 -5.07
N GLY A 81 -18.66 -4.68 -4.64
CA GLY A 81 -17.92 -5.60 -5.49
C GLY A 81 -16.41 -5.35 -5.56
N ALA A 82 -15.83 -4.64 -4.59
CA ALA A 82 -14.37 -4.56 -4.48
C ALA A 82 -13.78 -5.98 -4.34
N SER A 83 -12.70 -6.23 -5.07
CA SER A 83 -11.98 -7.51 -5.05
C SER A 83 -10.87 -7.53 -3.97
N MET A 84 -10.54 -6.38 -3.40
CA MET A 84 -9.59 -6.24 -2.28
C MET A 84 -9.77 -4.87 -1.65
N ILE A 85 -9.52 -4.77 -0.34
CA ILE A 85 -9.43 -3.48 0.35
C ILE A 85 -7.95 -3.12 0.58
N SER A 86 -7.53 -1.96 0.09
CA SER A 86 -6.24 -1.35 0.43
C SER A 86 -6.41 -0.43 1.64
N VAL A 87 -5.56 -0.58 2.65
CA VAL A 87 -5.61 0.21 3.88
C VAL A 87 -4.28 0.92 4.06
N LEU A 88 -4.31 2.25 4.12
CA LEU A 88 -3.12 3.04 4.44
C LEU A 88 -2.81 2.96 5.92
N THR A 89 -1.59 2.52 6.26
CA THR A 89 -1.17 2.30 7.65
C THR A 89 -0.15 3.33 8.15
N ASP A 90 0.42 4.14 7.25
CA ASP A 90 1.34 5.22 7.60
C ASP A 90 0.65 6.34 8.40
N PRO A 91 1.05 6.58 9.66
CA PRO A 91 0.39 7.56 10.51
C PRO A 91 0.78 9.01 10.20
N VAL A 92 1.97 9.25 9.62
CA VAL A 92 2.54 10.60 9.48
C VAL A 92 1.99 11.34 8.27
N PHE A 93 1.91 10.66 7.13
CA PHE A 93 1.57 11.25 5.84
C PHE A 93 0.13 10.99 5.42
N PHE A 94 -0.44 9.87 5.84
CA PHE A 94 -1.79 9.46 5.44
C PHE A 94 -2.79 9.40 6.59
N LYS A 95 -2.34 9.66 7.83
CA LYS A 95 -3.13 9.50 9.06
C LYS A 95 -3.74 8.09 9.17
N GLY A 96 -2.97 7.11 8.68
CA GLY A 96 -3.27 5.69 8.76
C GLY A 96 -2.88 5.09 10.11
N ASN A 97 -3.17 3.80 10.26
CA ASN A 97 -2.76 3.02 11.43
C ASN A 97 -2.78 1.52 11.06
N ILE A 98 -1.81 0.74 11.55
CA ILE A 98 -1.81 -0.72 11.40
C ILE A 98 -3.03 -1.38 12.05
N GLU A 99 -3.56 -0.81 13.14
CA GLU A 99 -4.80 -1.28 13.77
C GLU A 99 -6.02 -1.11 12.86
N TYR A 100 -6.02 -0.14 11.94
CA TYR A 100 -7.12 -0.01 10.97
C TYR A 100 -7.14 -1.18 10.00
N LEU A 101 -5.95 -1.64 9.57
CA LEU A 101 -5.85 -2.84 8.73
C LEU A 101 -6.41 -4.05 9.48
N ARG A 102 -6.04 -4.20 10.74
CA ARG A 102 -6.54 -5.28 11.60
C ARG A 102 -8.07 -5.23 11.72
N GLU A 103 -8.61 -4.09 12.14
CA GLU A 103 -10.04 -3.88 12.36
C GLU A 103 -10.87 -4.13 11.10
N ILE A 104 -10.42 -3.59 9.95
CA ILE A 104 -11.04 -3.85 8.66
C ILE A 104 -10.96 -5.33 8.31
N SER A 105 -9.80 -5.96 8.48
CA SER A 105 -9.59 -7.37 8.11
C SER A 105 -10.46 -8.34 8.91
N GLU A 106 -10.83 -7.99 10.14
CA GLU A 106 -11.76 -8.75 10.99
C GLU A 106 -13.23 -8.59 10.55
N ASN A 107 -13.54 -7.56 9.75
CA ASN A 107 -14.91 -7.13 9.43
C ASN A 107 -15.33 -7.30 7.96
N VAL A 108 -14.43 -7.70 7.06
CA VAL A 108 -14.70 -8.01 5.65
C VAL A 108 -14.32 -9.44 5.31
N GLN A 109 -14.85 -10.00 4.23
CA GLN A 109 -14.59 -11.35 3.71
C GLN A 109 -13.62 -11.40 2.52
N ILE A 110 -13.38 -10.27 1.85
CA ILE A 110 -12.34 -10.12 0.82
C ILE A 110 -10.93 -9.90 1.41
N PRO A 111 -9.86 -10.10 0.61
CA PRO A 111 -8.48 -9.81 1.01
C PRO A 111 -8.29 -8.33 1.37
N THR A 112 -7.36 -8.08 2.29
CA THR A 112 -6.91 -6.74 2.66
C THR A 112 -5.42 -6.58 2.34
N LEU A 113 -5.02 -5.35 2.00
CA LEU A 113 -3.65 -4.98 1.68
C LEU A 113 -3.15 -3.88 2.63
N ASN A 114 -2.00 -4.11 3.26
CA ASN A 114 -1.21 -3.09 3.93
C ASN A 114 -0.54 -2.16 2.90
N ASN A 115 -1.10 -0.97 2.68
CA ASN A 115 -0.53 0.04 1.82
C ASN A 115 0.38 0.97 2.64
N ASP A 116 1.69 0.73 2.57
CA ASP A 116 2.70 1.51 3.28
C ASP A 116 4.03 1.53 2.50
N PHE A 117 4.94 2.42 2.90
CA PHE A 117 6.29 2.53 2.38
C PHE A 117 7.23 1.53 3.05
N ILE A 118 7.32 0.35 2.44
CA ILE A 118 8.20 -0.73 2.89
C ILE A 118 9.64 -0.47 2.42
N ILE A 119 10.55 -0.17 3.37
CA ILE A 119 11.94 0.21 3.08
C ILE A 119 12.99 -0.75 3.66
N ASP A 120 12.59 -1.74 4.46
CA ASP A 120 13.46 -2.78 5.00
C ASP A 120 12.80 -4.16 4.79
N LYS A 121 13.63 -5.17 4.53
CA LYS A 121 13.24 -6.58 4.40
C LYS A 121 13.23 -7.31 5.75
N ASN A 122 13.66 -6.67 6.84
CA ASN A 122 13.75 -7.29 8.16
C ASN A 122 12.40 -7.79 8.71
N LYS A 123 12.50 -8.86 9.51
CA LYS A 123 11.64 -10.06 9.58
C LYS A 123 10.18 -9.90 10.04
N SER A 124 9.84 -8.90 10.85
CA SER A 124 8.51 -8.80 11.48
C SER A 124 7.43 -8.34 10.49
N ILE A 125 7.78 -7.30 9.71
CA ILE A 125 6.94 -6.77 8.65
C ILE A 125 6.89 -7.74 7.47
N GLY A 126 8.06 -8.24 7.01
CA GLY A 126 8.16 -9.14 5.87
C GLY A 126 7.44 -10.49 6.00
N GLN A 127 7.06 -10.92 7.21
CA GLN A 127 6.39 -12.20 7.44
C GLN A 127 4.86 -12.07 7.56
N LEU A 128 4.33 -11.02 8.20
CA LEU A 128 2.92 -10.59 8.04
C LEU A 128 2.58 -10.27 6.57
N MET A 129 3.60 -9.83 5.84
CA MET A 129 3.48 -9.38 4.47
C MET A 129 3.46 -10.50 3.43
N ARG A 130 4.18 -11.61 3.63
CA ARG A 130 4.26 -12.72 2.64
C ARG A 130 2.91 -13.32 2.25
N GLU A 131 1.83 -12.99 2.95
CA GLU A 131 0.48 -13.51 2.73
C GLU A 131 -0.48 -12.50 2.09
N GLN A 132 -0.12 -11.21 1.96
CA GLN A 132 -0.90 -10.19 1.25
C GLN A 132 -0.26 -9.93 -0.13
N GLN A 133 -0.91 -10.44 -1.18
CA GLN A 133 -0.29 -10.76 -2.48
C GLN A 133 0.02 -9.60 -3.44
N LEU A 134 0.00 -8.34 -3.00
CA LEU A 134 0.41 -7.23 -3.86
C LEU A 134 1.14 -6.15 -3.08
N PHE A 135 2.47 -6.10 -3.23
CA PHE A 135 3.27 -5.00 -2.72
C PHE A 135 3.51 -3.96 -3.79
N TYR A 136 3.27 -2.68 -3.46
CA TYR A 136 4.04 -1.61 -4.08
C TYR A 136 5.31 -1.41 -3.28
N SER A 137 6.36 -2.18 -3.58
CA SER A 137 7.69 -1.86 -3.07
C SER A 137 8.17 -0.56 -3.72
N LEU A 138 8.74 0.35 -2.93
CA LEU A 138 9.36 1.56 -3.45
C LEU A 138 10.42 1.26 -4.52
N SER A 139 11.04 0.08 -4.45
CA SER A 139 11.99 -0.39 -5.46
C SER A 139 11.38 -0.53 -6.86
N GLN A 140 10.08 -0.83 -6.96
CA GLN A 140 9.36 -0.85 -8.25
C GLN A 140 9.02 0.56 -8.71
N PHE A 141 8.62 1.46 -7.80
CA PHE A 141 8.37 2.87 -8.12
C PHE A 141 9.63 3.59 -8.63
N LEU A 142 10.80 3.30 -8.04
CA LEU A 142 12.09 3.85 -8.47
C LEU A 142 12.56 3.26 -9.81
N LYS A 143 12.28 1.98 -10.12
CA LYS A 143 12.62 1.38 -11.42
C LYS A 143 11.75 1.91 -12.58
N ILE A 144 10.49 2.26 -12.30
CA ILE A 144 9.59 2.85 -13.32
C ILE A 144 10.00 4.29 -13.66
N ASN A 145 10.68 4.99 -12.75
CA ASN A 145 11.09 6.39 -12.91
C ASN A 145 12.59 6.62 -13.14
N THR A 146 13.40 5.56 -13.32
CA THR A 146 14.75 5.73 -13.87
C THR A 146 14.65 5.97 -15.38
N PRO A 147 15.09 7.13 -15.90
CA PRO A 147 15.25 7.32 -17.33
C PRO A 147 16.18 6.22 -17.83
N ASN A 148 15.70 5.47 -18.83
CA ASN A 148 16.48 4.43 -19.49
C ASN A 148 17.63 5.11 -20.25
N SER A 149 18.75 5.38 -19.58
CA SER A 149 19.93 5.97 -20.21
C SER A 149 20.70 4.86 -20.94
N LYS A 150 20.23 4.56 -22.17
CA LYS A 150 21.03 4.10 -23.31
C LYS A 150 20.14 3.86 -24.52
N ALA A 151 20.00 4.90 -25.34
CA ALA A 151 19.80 4.76 -26.77
C ALA A 151 20.55 5.91 -27.47
N SER A 152 21.86 5.73 -27.62
CA SER A 152 22.66 6.48 -28.58
C SER A 152 22.76 5.62 -29.82
N THR A 153 22.03 5.97 -30.87
CA THR A 153 22.36 5.51 -32.22
C THR A 153 22.11 6.67 -33.19
N THR A 154 23.20 7.32 -33.57
CA THR A 154 23.31 8.22 -34.70
C THR A 154 22.88 7.48 -35.96
N THR A 155 21.92 8.02 -36.72
CA THR A 155 21.66 7.63 -38.11
C THR A 155 22.15 8.76 -39.00
N HIS A 156 23.28 8.55 -39.67
CA HIS A 156 23.64 9.30 -40.87
C HIS A 156 23.19 8.51 -42.09
N PHE A 157 22.33 9.12 -42.90
CA PHE A 157 22.18 8.81 -44.32
C PHE A 157 21.90 10.12 -45.05
N HIS A 158 22.95 10.73 -45.59
CA HIS A 158 23.16 10.94 -47.03
C HIS A 158 24.60 11.37 -47.27
#